data_AF-A0A1J4Z6G2-F1
#
_entry.id   AF-A0A1J4Z6G2-F1
#
_cell.length_a   1.000
_cell.length_b   1.000
_cell.length_c   1.000
_cell.angle_alpha   90.00
_cell.angle_beta   90.00
_cell.angle_gamma   90.00
#
_symmetry.space_group_name_H-M   'P 1'
#
loop_
_entity.id
_entity.type
_entity.pdbx_description
1 polymer ?
#
loop_
_entity_poly.entity_id
_entity_poly.type
_entity_poly.pdbx_seq_one_letter_code
_entity_poly.pdbx_strand_id
1 'polypeptide(L)'
;MAAGERLLLMIRRKEQAAKLKLEELENYRREYQTRLLGDSQAGMDILMLKDFHAFLGKLEQAIHHQANEVEQQHAHWLAAHQSWLELRRKVKSYEVLEQRHIQVEARIQDRLEQRQSDELSNRKAAVSRLTHMA
;
A
#
# COMPACT_ATOMS: atom_id res chain seq x y z
N MET A 1 5.36 -9.33 -3.68
CA MET A 1 4.34 -8.58 -2.90
C MET A 1 4.95 -7.55 -1.94
N ALA A 2 5.85 -7.95 -1.02
CA ALA A 2 6.43 -7.04 -0.03
C ALA A 2 7.16 -5.79 -0.58
N ALA A 3 7.75 -5.85 -1.78
CA ALA A 3 8.36 -4.69 -2.42
C ALA A 3 7.31 -3.64 -2.87
N GLY A 4 6.19 -4.09 -3.44
CA GLY A 4 5.09 -3.21 -3.86
C GLY A 4 4.36 -2.57 -2.68
N GLU A 5 4.18 -3.32 -1.59
CA GLU A 5 3.61 -2.79 -0.35
C GLU A 5 4.53 -1.75 0.30
N ARG A 6 5.85 -2.00 0.32
CA ARG A 6 6.84 -1.03 0.80
C ARG A 6 6.84 0.26 -0.04
N LEU A 7 6.73 0.15 -1.36
CA LEU A 7 6.63 1.31 -2.24
C LEU A 7 5.35 2.11 -1.95
N LEU A 8 4.20 1.45 -1.80
CA LEU A 8 2.93 2.11 -1.47
C LEU A 8 3.01 2.86 -0.13
N LEU A 9 3.62 2.25 0.89
CA LEU A 9 3.85 2.89 2.19
C LEU A 9 4.76 4.11 2.07
N MET A 10 5.81 4.02 1.27
CA MET A 10 6.71 5.15 1.02
C MET A 10 5.99 6.33 0.35
N ILE A 11 5.18 6.07 -0.69
CA ILE A 11 4.41 7.11 -1.39
C ILE A 11 3.38 7.74 -0.44
N ARG A 12 2.69 6.93 0.36
CA ARG A 12 1.74 7.43 1.37
C ARG A 12 2.41 8.32 2.42
N ARG A 13 3.62 7.97 2.87
CA ARG A 13 4.40 8.82 3.79
C ARG A 13 4.77 10.15 3.16
N LYS A 14 5.11 10.19 1.87
CA LYS A 14 5.39 11.45 1.15
C LYS A 14 4.15 12.34 1.08
N GLU A 15 2.99 11.77 0.76
CA GLU A 15 1.71 12.50 0.77
C GLU A 15 1.41 13.08 2.16
N GLN A 16 1.57 12.28 3.23
CA GLN A 16 1.35 12.73 4.59
C GLN A 16 2.33 13.84 5.00
N ALA A 17 3.61 13.72 4.66
CA ALA A 17 4.60 14.76 4.95
C ALA A 17 4.27 16.08 4.22
N ALA A 18 3.83 16.02 2.97
CA ALA A 18 3.39 17.21 2.24
C ALA A 18 2.18 17.88 2.91
N LYS A 19 1.20 17.09 3.41
CA LYS A 19 0.03 17.61 4.12
C LYS A 19 0.40 18.29 5.44
N LEU A 20 1.26 17.64 6.23
CA LEU A 20 1.77 18.23 7.47
C LEU A 20 2.49 19.54 7.18
N LYS A 21 3.28 19.60 6.10
CA LYS A 21 3.98 20.83 5.74
C LYS A 21 3.04 21.98 5.36
N LEU A 22 1.96 21.66 4.65
CA LEU A 22 0.91 22.64 4.34
C LEU A 22 0.27 23.18 5.61
N GLU A 23 -0.10 22.29 6.53
CA GLU A 23 -0.70 22.67 7.82
C GLU A 23 0.23 23.57 8.64
N GLU A 24 1.53 23.26 8.70
CA GLU A 24 2.54 24.11 9.34
C GLU A 24 2.57 25.52 8.74
N LEU A 25 2.55 25.64 7.41
CA LEU A 25 2.58 26.95 6.74
C LEU A 25 1.30 27.74 6.99
N GLU A 26 0.14 27.09 7.00
CA GLU A 26 -1.15 27.74 7.31
C GLU A 26 -1.23 28.19 8.78
N ASN A 27 -0.75 27.36 9.71
CA ASN A 27 -0.60 27.72 11.12
C ASN A 27 0.31 28.94 11.28
N TYR A 28 1.49 28.89 10.65
CA TYR A 28 2.44 29.98 10.70
C TYR A 28 1.86 31.29 10.14
N ARG A 29 1.09 31.22 9.04
CA ARG A 29 0.38 32.39 8.50
C ARG A 29 -0.59 32.99 9.52
N ARG A 30 -1.40 32.16 10.18
CA ARG A 30 -2.36 32.61 11.20
C ARG A 30 -1.64 33.29 12.37
N GLU A 31 -0.60 32.66 12.90
CA GLU A 31 0.20 33.23 13.99
C GLU A 31 0.88 34.54 13.58
N TYR A 32 1.35 34.63 12.34
CA TYR A 32 1.97 35.82 11.79
C TYR A 32 0.98 36.99 11.66
N GLN A 33 -0.24 36.72 11.19
CA GLN A 33 -1.32 37.72 11.11
C GLN A 33 -1.79 38.18 12.49
N THR A 34 -1.92 37.28 13.46
CA THR A 34 -2.30 37.63 14.85
C THR A 34 -1.28 38.54 15.50
N ARG A 35 0.02 38.32 15.29
CA ARG A 35 1.09 39.20 15.78
C ARG A 35 0.95 40.62 15.24
N LEU A 36 0.67 40.77 13.95
CA LEU A 36 0.44 42.08 13.35
C LEU A 36 -0.72 42.83 14.01
N LEU A 37 -1.85 42.16 14.25
CA LEU A 37 -3.00 42.78 14.90
C LEU A 37 -2.66 43.30 16.31
N GLY A 38 -1.83 42.56 17.04
CA GLY A 38 -1.31 42.99 18.35
C GLY A 38 -0.40 44.21 18.25
N ASP A 39 0.59 44.18 17.36
CA ASP A 39 1.55 45.28 17.16
C ASP A 39 0.89 46.55 16.61
N SER A 40 -0.17 46.39 15.80
CA SER A 40 -0.95 47.51 15.26
C SER A 40 -1.64 48.32 16.36
N GLN A 41 -2.05 47.67 17.46
CA GLN A 41 -2.62 48.38 18.62
C GLN A 41 -1.59 49.18 19.41
N ALA A 42 -0.29 48.85 19.28
CA ALA A 42 0.81 49.55 19.94
C ALA A 42 1.35 50.74 19.13
N GLY A 43 0.83 50.98 17.92
CA GLY A 43 1.30 52.02 16.99
C GLY A 43 2.46 51.53 16.13
N MET A 44 2.18 51.12 14.89
CA MET A 44 3.16 50.54 13.98
C MET A 44 3.74 51.54 12.97
N ASP A 45 5.02 51.41 12.65
CA ASP A 45 5.70 52.17 11.58
C ASP A 45 5.25 51.68 10.19
N ILE A 46 5.11 52.62 9.24
CA ILE A 46 4.70 52.37 7.85
C ILE A 46 5.69 51.42 7.16
N LEU A 47 6.98 51.49 7.50
CA LEU A 47 7.99 50.59 6.95
C LEU A 47 7.74 49.13 7.38
N MET A 48 7.39 48.91 8.65
CA MET A 48 7.05 47.56 9.15
C MET A 48 5.80 46.99 8.48
N LEU A 49 4.78 47.82 8.22
CA LEU A 49 3.57 47.40 7.51
C LEU A 49 3.89 46.93 6.08
N LYS A 50 4.77 47.65 5.37
CA LYS A 50 5.20 47.26 4.02
C LYS A 50 5.93 45.91 4.02
N ASP A 51 6.88 45.74 4.93
CA ASP A 51 7.65 44.49 5.04
C ASP A 51 6.75 43.31 5.40
N PHE A 52 5.78 43.52 6.29
CA PHE A 52 4.75 42.54 6.62
C PHE A 52 3.99 42.07 5.38
N HIS A 53 3.44 42.99 4.59
CA HIS A 53 2.66 42.63 3.39
C HIS A 53 3.52 41.91 2.35
N ALA A 54 4.77 42.34 2.18
CA ALA A 54 5.70 41.70 1.26
C ALA A 54 6.01 40.24 1.68
N PHE A 55 6.22 40.00 2.98
CA PHE A 55 6.45 38.65 3.48
C PHE A 55 5.19 37.78 3.41
N LEU A 56 4.02 38.33 3.76
CA LEU A 56 2.75 37.62 3.67
C LEU A 56 2.48 37.15 2.24
N GLY A 57 2.75 37.98 1.23
CA GLY A 57 2.63 37.59 -0.17
C GLY A 57 3.56 36.43 -0.56
N LYS A 58 4.80 36.39 -0.05
CA LYS A 58 5.70 35.24 -0.25
C LYS A 58 5.21 33.98 0.44
N LEU A 59 4.67 34.12 1.66
CA LEU A 59 4.12 33.01 2.43
C LEU A 59 2.88 32.42 1.74
N GLU A 60 2.00 33.25 1.19
CA GLU A 60 0.84 32.79 0.41
C GLU A 60 1.24 32.06 -0.87
N GLN A 61 2.29 32.53 -1.57
CA GLN A 61 2.84 31.80 -2.72
C GLN A 61 3.37 30.44 -2.28
N ALA A 62 4.12 30.36 -1.18
CA ALA A 62 4.63 29.11 -0.65
C ALA A 62 3.49 28.14 -0.26
N ILE A 63 2.41 28.64 0.35
CA ILE A 63 1.22 27.85 0.68
C ILE A 63 0.56 27.30 -0.59
N HIS A 64 0.36 28.12 -1.62
CA HIS A 64 -0.20 27.66 -2.90
C HIS A 64 0.68 26.58 -3.55
N HIS A 65 2.00 26.79 -3.57
CA HIS A 65 2.92 25.78 -4.09
C HIS A 65 2.84 24.47 -3.29
N GLN A 66 2.78 24.55 -1.96
CA GLN A 66 2.68 23.37 -1.10
C GLN A 66 1.32 22.66 -1.25
N ALA A 67 0.23 23.40 -1.47
CA ALA A 67 -1.08 22.83 -1.74
C ALA A 67 -1.09 22.04 -3.06
N ASN A 68 -0.50 22.61 -4.12
CA ASN A 68 -0.34 21.90 -5.40
C ASN A 68 0.53 20.63 -5.24
N GLU A 69 1.58 20.69 -4.43
CA GLU A 69 2.41 19.52 -4.12
C GLU A 69 1.59 18.42 -3.41
N VAL A 70 0.73 18.79 -2.45
CA VAL A 70 -0.18 17.84 -1.78
C VAL A 70 -1.10 17.15 -2.78
N GLU A 71 -1.69 17.89 -3.71
CA GLU A 71 -2.56 17.34 -4.75
C GLU A 71 -1.79 16.36 -5.66
N GLN A 72 -0.58 16.72 -6.07
CA GLN A 72 0.28 15.86 -6.88
C GLN A 72 0.65 14.56 -6.15
N GLN A 73 1.07 14.65 -4.88
CA GLN A 73 1.39 13.46 -4.08
C GLN A 73 0.17 12.59 -3.82
N HIS A 74 -1.01 13.19 -3.66
CA HIS A 74 -2.27 12.45 -3.54
C HIS A 74 -2.60 11.68 -4.82
N ALA A 75 -2.49 12.33 -5.99
CA ALA A 75 -2.69 11.70 -7.28
C ALA A 75 -1.70 10.54 -7.52
N HIS A 76 -0.43 10.72 -7.16
CA HIS A 76 0.58 9.65 -7.22
C HIS A 76 0.22 8.46 -6.32
N TRP A 77 -0.26 8.73 -5.10
CA TRP A 77 -0.68 7.67 -4.18
C TRP A 77 -1.87 6.87 -4.75
N LEU A 78 -2.89 7.56 -5.28
CA LEU A 78 -4.06 6.92 -5.89
C LEU A 78 -3.65 6.02 -7.06
N ALA A 79 -2.83 6.53 -7.97
CA ALA A 79 -2.36 5.77 -9.12
C ALA A 79 -1.56 4.53 -8.71
N ALA A 80 -0.63 4.68 -7.76
CA ALA A 80 0.15 3.56 -7.23
C ALA A 80 -0.75 2.52 -6.52
N HIS A 81 -1.76 2.98 -5.79
CA HIS A 81 -2.70 2.11 -5.10
C HIS A 81 -3.54 1.27 -6.07
N GLN A 82 -4.04 1.90 -7.14
CA GLN A 82 -4.81 1.19 -8.17
C GLN A 82 -3.96 0.13 -8.88
N SER A 83 -2.75 0.49 -9.31
CA SER A 83 -1.80 -0.45 -9.93
C SER A 83 -1.49 -1.64 -9.02
N TRP A 84 -1.28 -1.38 -7.73
CA TRP A 84 -1.06 -2.44 -6.74
C TRP A 84 -2.28 -3.37 -6.59
N LEU A 85 -3.50 -2.83 -6.57
CA LEU A 85 -4.73 -3.62 -6.50
C LEU A 85 -4.87 -4.56 -7.72
N GLU A 86 -4.59 -4.05 -8.92
CA GLU A 86 -4.65 -4.85 -10.14
C GLU A 86 -3.62 -5.98 -10.13
N LEU A 87 -2.37 -5.68 -9.75
CA LEU A 87 -1.33 -6.69 -9.63
C LEU A 87 -1.69 -7.75 -8.58
N ARG A 88 -2.25 -7.33 -7.44
CA ARG A 88 -2.68 -8.25 -6.38
C ARG A 88 -3.82 -9.16 -6.83
N ARG A 89 -4.78 -8.65 -7.62
CA ARG A 89 -5.83 -9.50 -8.23
C ARG A 89 -5.22 -10.56 -9.16
N LYS A 90 -4.25 -10.16 -9.98
CA LYS A 90 -3.54 -11.10 -10.88
C LYS A 90 -2.78 -12.17 -10.11
N VAL A 91 -2.02 -11.80 -9.07
CA VAL A 91 -1.32 -12.75 -8.20
C VAL A 91 -2.30 -13.75 -7.57
N LYS A 92 -3.41 -13.25 -7.01
CA LYS A 92 -4.45 -14.11 -6.41
C LYS A 92 -5.05 -15.10 -7.41
N SER A 93 -5.19 -14.70 -8.68
CA SER A 93 -5.69 -15.60 -9.72
C SER A 93 -4.73 -16.77 -9.99
N TYR A 94 -3.41 -16.51 -9.97
CA TYR A 94 -2.40 -17.55 -10.11
C TYR A 94 -2.33 -18.46 -8.89
N GLU A 95 -2.44 -17.91 -7.68
CA GLU A 95 -2.49 -18.70 -6.43
C GLU A 95 -3.65 -19.73 -6.47
N VAL A 96 -4.82 -19.34 -7.00
CA VAL A 96 -5.96 -20.24 -7.16
C VAL A 96 -5.67 -21.35 -8.19
N LEU A 97 -5.02 -21.01 -9.31
CA LEU A 97 -4.64 -22.01 -10.32
C LEU A 97 -3.59 -22.98 -9.80
N GLU A 98 -2.59 -22.48 -9.06
CA GLU A 98 -1.57 -23.29 -8.40
C GLU A 98 -2.20 -24.25 -7.39
N GLN A 99 -3.09 -23.78 -6.52
CA GLN A 99 -3.81 -24.64 -5.57
C GLN A 99 -4.61 -25.73 -6.28
N ARG A 100 -5.27 -25.42 -7.39
CA ARG A 100 -6.00 -26.42 -8.19
C ARG A 100 -5.04 -27.46 -8.79
N HIS A 101 -3.90 -27.02 -9.31
CA HIS A 101 -2.88 -27.93 -9.85
C HIS A 101 -2.39 -28.88 -8.77
N ILE A 102 -2.02 -28.37 -7.60
CA ILE A 102 -1.57 -29.18 -6.44
C ILE A 102 -2.65 -30.21 -6.06
N GLN A 103 -3.92 -29.82 -6.03
CA GLN A 103 -5.02 -30.75 -5.73
C GLN A 103 -5.20 -31.85 -6.78
N VAL A 104 -4.99 -31.53 -8.06
CA VAL A 104 -5.07 -32.53 -9.14
C VAL A 104 -3.91 -33.52 -9.02
N GLU A 105 -2.69 -33.03 -8.83
CA GLU A 105 -1.51 -33.88 -8.66
C GLU A 105 -1.64 -34.79 -7.43
N ALA A 106 -2.13 -34.26 -6.30
CA ALA A 106 -2.40 -35.06 -5.11
C ALA A 106 -3.41 -36.19 -5.39
N ARG A 107 -4.51 -35.91 -6.11
CA ARG A 107 -5.50 -36.94 -6.48
C ARG A 107 -4.95 -37.99 -7.43
N ILE A 108 -4.05 -37.61 -8.34
CA ILE A 108 -3.39 -38.57 -9.24
C ILE A 108 -2.50 -39.49 -8.41
N GLN A 109 -1.70 -38.92 -7.51
CA GLN A 109 -0.82 -39.67 -6.61
C GLN A 109 -1.62 -40.62 -5.71
N ASP A 110 -2.69 -40.16 -5.07
CA ASP A 110 -3.56 -40.99 -4.23
C ASP A 110 -4.12 -42.21 -5.00
N ARG A 111 -4.53 -42.01 -6.27
CA ARG A 111 -5.03 -43.10 -7.12
C ARG A 111 -3.93 -44.10 -7.48
N LEU A 112 -2.71 -43.63 -7.72
CA LEU A 112 -1.57 -44.51 -8.02
C LEU A 112 -1.20 -45.35 -6.80
N GLU A 113 -1.15 -44.74 -5.62
CA GLU A 113 -0.86 -45.42 -4.36
C GLU A 113 -1.95 -46.44 -4.00
N GLN A 114 -3.23 -46.09 -4.18
CA GLN A 114 -4.34 -47.01 -3.98
C GLN A 114 -4.23 -48.24 -4.89
N ARG A 115 -3.97 -48.06 -6.19
CA ARG A 115 -3.79 -49.17 -7.13
C ARG A 115 -2.64 -50.10 -6.72
N GLN A 116 -1.49 -49.54 -6.34
CA GLN A 116 -0.35 -50.34 -5.88
C GLN A 116 -0.68 -51.14 -4.61
N SER A 117 -1.40 -50.53 -3.66
CA SER A 117 -1.86 -51.20 -2.43
C SER A 117 -2.83 -52.35 -2.73
N ASP A 118 -3.78 -52.13 -3.63
CA ASP A 118 -4.76 -53.14 -4.04
C ASP A 118 -4.07 -54.32 -4.75
N GLU A 119 -3.09 -54.06 -5.62
CA GLU A 119 -2.29 -55.10 -6.28
C GLU A 119 -1.52 -55.96 -5.28
N LEU A 120 -0.86 -55.34 -4.29
CA LEU A 120 -0.13 -56.05 -3.24
C LEU A 120 -1.08 -56.90 -2.39
N SER A 121 -2.24 -56.36 -2.03
CA SER A 121 -3.26 -57.07 -1.24
C SER A 121 -3.83 -58.27 -2.00
N ASN A 122 -4.14 -58.10 -3.28
CA ASN A 122 -4.62 -59.17 -4.15
C ASN A 122 -3.58 -60.28 -4.33
N ARG A 123 -2.29 -59.93 -4.51
CA ARG A 123 -1.20 -60.90 -4.56
C ARG A 123 -1.09 -61.69 -3.26
N LYS A 124 -1.11 -61.03 -2.09
CA LYS A 124 -1.09 -61.70 -0.78
C LYS A 124 -2.28 -62.67 -0.62
N ALA A 125 -3.48 -62.25 -1.00
CA ALA A 125 -4.66 -63.10 -0.95
C ALA A 125 -4.57 -64.30 -1.91
N ALA A 126 -4.03 -64.11 -3.12
CA ALA A 126 -3.80 -65.21 -4.07
C ALA A 126 -2.80 -66.24 -3.54
N VAL A 127 -1.67 -65.78 -2.98
CA VAL A 127 -0.67 -66.67 -2.35
C VAL A 127 -1.27 -67.43 -1.17
N SER A 128 -2.01 -66.75 -0.29
CA SER A 128 -2.67 -67.39 0.85
C SER A 128 -3.67 -68.48 0.42
N ARG A 129 -4.45 -68.23 -0.65
CA ARG A 129 -5.37 -69.24 -1.21
C ARG A 129 -4.61 -70.46 -1.76
N LEU A 130 -3.50 -70.24 -2.47
CA LEU A 130 -2.67 -71.32 -2.99
C LEU A 130 -2.05 -72.15 -1.85
N THR A 131 -1.60 -71.51 -0.77
CA THR A 131 -1.03 -72.21 0.40
C THR A 131 -2.05 -72.98 1.24
N HIS A 132 -3.35 -72.68 1.11
CA HIS A 132 -4.41 -73.38 1.86
C HIS A 132 -5.06 -74.51 1.05
N MET A 133 -4.80 -74.59 -0.26
CA MET A 133 -5.27 -75.66 -1.16
C MET A 133 -4.21 -76.75 -1.44
N ALA A 134 -2.97 -76.54 -0.98
CA ALA A 134 -1.87 -77.51 -1.02
C ALA A 134 -1.75 -78.23 0.32
#